data_AF-A0A5C5VJM8-F1
#
_entry.id   AF-A0A5C5VJM8-F1
#
_cell.length_a   1.000
_cell.length_b   1.000
_cell.length_c   1.000
_cell.angle_alpha   90.00
_cell.angle_beta   90.00
_cell.angle_gamma   90.00
#
_symmetry.space_group_name_H-M   'P 1'
#
loop_
_entity.id
_entity.type
_entity.pdbx_description
1 polymer ?
#
loop_
_entity_poly.entity_id
_entity_poly.type
_entity_poly.pdbx_seq_one_letter_code
_entity_poly.pdbx_strand_id
1 'polypeptide(L)'
;MTSDQERPAGEAGSHGGPAPTPEPGGLRPANPPDEPWPAIGVGIAVSAGLYPCVALVPAIGVASLGMLITGDAPGSLALLERLAASIAMTVVVGMILIFVTAVVCVPVLFVIWSMVRLLGLHLTWPAAGAFGGSAVAFAYFAPICYLGLQDLHWQLGGMVQPVEFVMLVVVVAIGPLLAVFVGQVGGAYGGVGIEQQRESLGLPGAVQYEGRMAFSIRQLLGLTVVVSLLLAALRLAGLLNSATFFLVGCWLVWHVVSRRLAIALARRLRRNRPGRGLLTMPATPTSGAPEPPVAGGS
;
A
#
# COMPACT_ATOMS: atom_id res chain seq x y z
N MET A 1 -25.81 -42.25 20.55
CA MET A 1 -25.68 -42.37 22.01
C MET A 1 -24.67 -41.34 22.47
N THR A 2 -25.14 -40.11 22.67
CA THR A 2 -24.37 -38.99 23.22
C THR A 2 -25.36 -38.21 24.05
N SER A 3 -25.07 -38.15 25.33
CA SER A 3 -25.96 -37.82 26.42
C SER A 3 -26.44 -36.38 26.35
N ASP A 4 -27.76 -36.23 26.50
CA ASP A 4 -28.42 -34.99 26.88
C ASP A 4 -27.82 -34.49 28.19
N GLN A 5 -27.21 -33.31 28.15
CA GLN A 5 -26.73 -32.61 29.33
C GLN A 5 -27.69 -31.46 29.60
N GLU A 6 -28.68 -31.74 30.45
CA GLU A 6 -29.59 -30.76 31.05
C GLU A 6 -28.77 -29.63 31.70
N ARG A 7 -29.00 -28.40 31.23
CA ARG A 7 -28.58 -27.19 31.95
C ARG A 7 -29.65 -26.84 32.99
N PRO A 8 -29.30 -26.72 34.28
CA PRO A 8 -30.25 -26.27 35.27
C PRO A 8 -30.59 -24.79 35.05
N ALA A 9 -31.89 -24.52 35.01
CA ALA A 9 -32.45 -23.20 35.17
C ALA A 9 -32.35 -22.81 36.65
N GLY A 10 -31.66 -21.71 36.96
CA GLY A 10 -31.64 -21.17 38.31
C GLY A 10 -30.44 -20.27 38.56
N GLU A 11 -30.66 -18.97 38.43
CA GLU A 11 -30.34 -17.97 39.46
C GLU A 11 -30.62 -16.58 38.89
N ALA A 12 -31.84 -16.11 39.15
CA ALA A 12 -32.19 -14.69 39.05
C ALA A 12 -31.54 -13.95 40.23
N GLY A 13 -30.23 -13.75 40.13
CA GLY A 13 -29.46 -12.90 41.03
C GLY A 13 -29.85 -11.43 40.80
N SER A 14 -30.74 -10.94 41.65
CA SER A 14 -31.06 -9.52 41.83
C SER A 14 -29.79 -8.75 42.27
N HIS A 15 -28.95 -8.36 41.32
CA HIS A 15 -27.89 -7.39 41.54
C HIS A 15 -28.46 -5.97 41.49
N GLY A 16 -29.05 -5.55 42.61
CA GLY A 16 -29.20 -4.13 42.96
C GLY A 16 -27.83 -3.53 43.24
N GLY A 17 -27.02 -3.39 42.19
CA GLY A 17 -25.80 -2.60 42.23
C GLY A 17 -26.17 -1.10 42.24
N PRO A 18 -25.47 -0.27 43.02
CA PRO A 18 -25.67 1.18 42.99
C PRO A 18 -25.60 1.68 41.55
N ALA A 19 -26.55 2.53 41.17
CA ALA A 19 -26.61 3.13 39.84
C ALA A 19 -25.21 3.69 39.49
N PRO A 20 -24.63 3.31 38.34
CA PRO A 20 -23.32 3.78 37.95
C PRO A 20 -23.33 5.31 37.96
N THR A 21 -22.50 5.89 38.83
CA THR A 21 -22.22 7.32 38.87
C THR A 21 -21.90 7.76 37.45
N PRO A 22 -22.60 8.77 36.89
CA PRO A 22 -22.30 9.25 35.54
C PRO A 22 -20.86 9.74 35.52
N GLU A 23 -20.00 9.07 34.76
CA GLU A 23 -18.62 9.49 34.59
C GLU A 23 -18.62 10.96 34.11
N PRO A 24 -17.86 11.84 34.78
CA PRO A 24 -17.86 13.26 34.47
C PRO A 24 -17.35 13.47 33.05
N GLY A 25 -18.29 13.73 32.14
CA GLY A 25 -18.10 14.41 30.86
C GLY A 25 -16.80 14.08 30.14
N GLY A 26 -16.49 12.78 29.99
CA GLY A 26 -15.36 12.34 29.19
C GLY A 26 -15.52 12.96 27.81
N LEU A 27 -14.66 13.95 27.51
CA LEU A 27 -14.61 14.65 26.23
C LEU A 27 -14.53 13.58 25.16
N ARG A 28 -15.69 13.27 24.57
CA ARG A 28 -15.81 12.29 23.50
C ARG A 28 -14.81 12.76 22.43
N PRO A 29 -13.74 11.99 22.13
CA PRO A 29 -12.72 12.47 21.23
C PRO A 29 -13.38 12.93 19.95
N ALA A 30 -13.14 14.20 19.62
CA ALA A 30 -13.84 14.97 18.61
C ALA A 30 -13.65 14.32 17.25
N ASN A 31 -14.63 13.52 16.83
CA ASN A 31 -14.62 12.68 15.63
C ASN A 31 -13.40 11.73 15.53
N PRO A 32 -13.58 10.47 15.07
CA PRO A 32 -12.43 9.68 14.69
C PRO A 32 -11.64 10.48 13.63
N PRO A 33 -10.29 10.50 13.70
CA PRO A 33 -9.48 11.22 12.74
C PRO A 33 -9.89 10.83 11.31
N ASP A 34 -9.85 11.85 10.46
CA ASP A 34 -10.26 11.87 9.06
C ASP A 34 -9.86 10.62 8.27
N GLU A 35 -10.54 10.44 7.14
CA GLU A 35 -10.47 9.28 6.25
C GLU A 35 -9.08 8.62 6.18
N PRO A 36 -8.98 7.28 6.25
CA PRO A 36 -7.70 6.56 6.26
C PRO A 36 -6.90 6.68 4.95
N TRP A 37 -7.54 7.11 3.87
CA TRP A 37 -7.01 7.04 2.52
C TRP A 37 -5.92 8.06 2.18
N PRO A 38 -5.95 9.32 2.63
CA PRO A 38 -4.87 10.27 2.41
C PRO A 38 -3.54 9.77 2.99
N ALA A 39 -3.53 9.13 4.15
CA ALA A 39 -2.30 8.57 4.74
C ALA A 39 -1.72 7.42 3.89
N ILE A 40 -2.58 6.54 3.37
CA ILE A 40 -2.16 5.48 2.42
C ILE A 40 -1.67 6.10 1.12
N GLY A 41 -2.40 7.08 0.57
CA GLY A 41 -2.06 7.78 -0.66
C GLY A 41 -0.72 8.51 -0.58
N VAL A 42 -0.42 9.17 0.53
CA VAL A 42 0.89 9.79 0.79
C VAL A 42 2.00 8.73 0.82
N GLY A 43 1.76 7.59 1.48
CA GLY A 43 2.71 6.47 1.49
C GLY A 43 3.01 5.93 0.08
N ILE A 44 1.97 5.79 -0.74
CA ILE A 44 2.10 5.38 -2.15
C ILE A 44 2.86 6.44 -2.95
N ALA A 45 2.51 7.72 -2.83
CA ALA A 45 3.18 8.80 -3.54
C ALA A 45 4.68 8.91 -3.19
N VAL A 46 5.03 8.79 -1.91
CA VAL A 46 6.43 8.75 -1.46
C VAL A 46 7.15 7.55 -2.06
N SER A 47 6.53 6.37 -2.07
CA SER A 47 7.15 5.18 -2.69
C SER A 47 7.31 5.31 -4.20
N ALA A 48 6.36 5.97 -4.89
CA ALA A 48 6.47 6.27 -6.32
C ALA A 48 7.63 7.24 -6.60
N GLY A 49 7.85 8.24 -5.74
CA GLY A 49 9.00 9.15 -5.86
C GLY A 49 10.34 8.48 -5.53
N LEU A 50 10.37 7.47 -4.65
CA LEU A 50 11.59 6.72 -4.31
C LEU A 50 11.93 5.62 -5.33
N TYR A 51 10.93 5.06 -6.01
CA TYR A 51 11.14 3.97 -6.97
C TYR A 51 12.19 4.30 -8.04
N PRO A 52 12.18 5.48 -8.71
CA PRO A 52 13.20 5.82 -9.68
C PRO A 52 14.62 5.79 -9.11
N CYS A 53 14.82 6.25 -7.86
CA CYS A 53 16.13 6.15 -7.21
C CYS A 53 16.55 4.69 -6.99
N VAL A 54 15.60 3.83 -6.57
CA VAL A 54 15.86 2.39 -6.34
C VAL A 54 16.09 1.64 -7.65
N ALA A 55 15.42 2.03 -8.74
CA ALA A 55 15.55 1.42 -10.06
C ALA A 55 16.79 1.92 -10.83
N LEU A 56 17.19 3.18 -10.62
CA LEU A 56 18.34 3.79 -11.29
C LEU A 56 19.66 3.11 -10.88
N VAL A 57 19.82 2.76 -9.60
CA VAL A 57 21.03 2.09 -9.09
C VAL A 57 21.34 0.78 -9.83
N PRO A 58 20.43 -0.21 -9.91
CA PRO A 58 20.67 -1.44 -10.67
C PRO A 58 20.76 -1.17 -12.17
N ALA A 59 20.01 -0.21 -12.73
CA ALA A 59 20.11 0.13 -14.15
C ALA A 59 21.51 0.66 -14.52
N ILE A 60 22.08 1.55 -13.71
CA ILE A 60 23.46 2.03 -13.87
C ILE A 60 24.44 0.86 -13.73
N GLY A 61 24.23 -0.03 -12.75
CA GLY A 61 25.07 -1.21 -12.55
C GLY A 61 25.09 -2.13 -13.78
N VAL A 62 23.91 -2.44 -14.34
CA VAL A 62 23.78 -3.27 -15.55
C VAL A 62 24.39 -2.57 -16.77
N ALA A 63 24.14 -1.29 -16.95
CA ALA A 63 24.71 -0.52 -18.07
C ALA A 63 26.25 -0.46 -17.99
N SER A 64 26.80 -0.23 -16.79
CA SER A 64 28.25 -0.17 -16.56
C SER A 64 28.90 -1.54 -16.80
N LEU A 65 28.26 -2.62 -16.35
CA LEU A 65 28.73 -3.98 -16.59
C LEU A 65 28.66 -4.35 -18.08
N GLY A 66 27.60 -3.95 -18.77
CA GLY A 66 27.45 -4.16 -20.21
C GLY A 66 28.58 -3.50 -21.01
N MET A 67 28.90 -2.24 -20.68
CA MET A 67 30.03 -1.52 -21.30
C MET A 67 31.38 -2.18 -21.03
N LEU A 68 31.57 -2.72 -19.81
CA LEU A 68 32.80 -3.45 -19.46
C LEU A 68 32.95 -4.72 -20.30
N ILE A 69 31.85 -5.43 -20.56
CA ILE A 69 31.84 -6.68 -21.33
C ILE A 69 32.06 -6.42 -22.83
N THR A 70 31.48 -5.35 -23.38
CA THR A 70 31.62 -5.04 -24.82
C THR A 70 32.95 -4.39 -25.18
N GLY A 71 33.75 -3.98 -24.19
CA GLY A 71 35.05 -3.33 -24.40
C GLY A 71 34.96 -1.87 -24.87
N ASP A 72 33.74 -1.36 -25.07
CA ASP A 72 33.47 0.04 -25.37
C ASP A 72 33.43 0.81 -24.05
N ALA A 73 34.61 1.19 -23.53
CA ALA A 73 34.68 2.10 -22.40
C ALA A 73 34.43 3.54 -22.89
N PRO A 74 33.24 4.13 -22.68
CA PRO A 74 33.06 5.54 -22.99
C PRO A 74 34.01 6.37 -22.11
N GLY A 75 34.57 7.44 -22.66
CA GLY A 75 35.35 8.39 -21.87
C GLY A 75 34.54 8.82 -20.63
N SER A 76 35.22 9.01 -19.50
CA SER A 76 34.59 9.36 -18.21
C SER A 76 33.60 10.54 -18.31
N LEU A 77 33.85 11.47 -19.23
CA LEU A 77 33.01 12.61 -19.53
C LEU A 77 31.66 12.22 -20.18
N ALA A 78 31.66 11.26 -21.11
CA ALA A 78 30.44 10.73 -21.72
C ALA A 78 29.62 9.90 -20.72
N LEU A 79 30.28 9.25 -19.77
CA LEU A 79 29.61 8.53 -18.69
C LEU A 79 28.92 9.51 -17.73
N LEU A 80 29.58 10.64 -17.41
CA LEU A 80 29.00 11.73 -16.62
C LEU A 80 27.81 12.38 -17.32
N GLU A 81 27.91 12.63 -18.63
CA GLU A 81 26.83 13.21 -19.44
C GLU A 81 25.61 12.28 -19.49
N ARG A 82 25.83 10.97 -19.71
CA ARG A 82 24.76 9.97 -19.66
C ARG A 82 24.13 9.86 -18.28
N LEU A 83 24.93 9.97 -17.22
CA LEU A 83 24.43 9.96 -15.84
C LEU A 83 23.58 11.21 -15.57
N ALA A 84 24.05 12.40 -15.95
CA ALA A 84 23.34 13.65 -15.79
C ALA A 84 22.04 13.67 -16.60
N ALA A 85 22.08 13.23 -17.86
CA ALA A 85 20.90 13.08 -18.71
C ALA A 85 19.92 12.04 -18.13
N SER A 86 20.42 10.92 -17.61
CA SER A 86 19.59 9.91 -16.96
C SER A 86 18.92 10.45 -15.69
N ILE A 87 19.64 11.17 -14.84
CA ILE A 87 19.07 11.84 -13.65
C ILE A 87 18.03 12.87 -14.06
N ALA A 88 18.34 13.74 -15.02
CA ALA A 88 17.41 14.78 -15.49
C ALA A 88 16.13 14.16 -16.09
N MET A 89 16.27 13.15 -16.95
CA MET A 89 15.14 12.40 -17.49
C MET A 89 14.36 11.69 -16.38
N THR A 90 15.04 11.08 -15.42
CA THR A 90 14.40 10.40 -14.29
C THR A 90 13.60 11.38 -13.42
N VAL A 91 14.08 12.61 -13.22
CA VAL A 91 13.38 13.66 -12.47
C VAL A 91 12.18 14.18 -13.26
N VAL A 92 12.34 14.55 -14.53
CA VAL A 92 11.26 15.09 -15.37
C VAL A 92 10.18 14.05 -15.59
N VAL A 93 10.59 12.84 -16.02
CA VAL A 93 9.69 11.70 -16.17
C VAL A 93 9.07 11.40 -14.81
N GLY A 94 9.85 11.24 -13.74
CA GLY A 94 9.35 11.00 -12.38
C GLY A 94 8.26 11.97 -11.93
N MET A 95 8.39 13.27 -12.20
CA MET A 95 7.36 14.27 -11.87
C MET A 95 6.08 14.07 -12.67
N ILE A 96 6.19 13.83 -13.98
CA ILE A 96 5.04 13.50 -14.84
C ILE A 96 4.38 12.21 -14.35
N LEU A 97 5.18 11.20 -14.00
CA LEU A 97 4.70 9.91 -13.54
C LEU A 97 4.00 10.03 -12.18
N ILE A 98 4.49 10.86 -11.25
CA ILE A 98 3.81 11.14 -9.98
C ILE A 98 2.42 11.74 -10.24
N PHE A 99 2.32 12.68 -11.17
CA PHE A 99 1.04 13.30 -11.54
C PHE A 99 0.07 12.28 -12.15
N VAL A 100 0.53 11.51 -13.15
CA VAL A 100 -0.28 10.44 -13.77
C VAL A 100 -0.69 9.39 -12.74
N THR A 101 0.24 8.99 -11.88
CA THR A 101 -0.02 8.04 -10.78
C THR A 101 -1.10 8.59 -9.86
N ALA A 102 -1.06 9.86 -9.48
CA ALA A 102 -2.10 10.48 -8.65
C ALA A 102 -3.48 10.42 -9.34
N VAL A 103 -3.56 10.70 -10.64
CA VAL A 103 -4.80 10.61 -11.42
C VAL A 103 -5.32 9.18 -11.49
N VAL A 104 -4.45 8.18 -11.68
CA VAL A 104 -4.82 6.75 -11.74
C VAL A 104 -5.15 6.18 -10.35
N CYS A 105 -4.48 6.65 -9.30
CA CYS A 105 -4.69 6.20 -7.92
C CYS A 105 -6.12 6.42 -7.45
N VAL A 106 -6.70 7.59 -7.72
CA VAL A 106 -8.03 7.96 -7.20
C VAL A 106 -9.12 6.96 -7.61
N PRO A 107 -9.34 6.66 -8.91
CA PRO A 107 -10.35 5.70 -9.32
C PRO A 107 -10.01 4.27 -8.87
N VAL A 108 -8.73 3.87 -8.92
CA VAL A 108 -8.32 2.52 -8.49
C VAL A 108 -8.60 2.31 -7.00
N LEU A 109 -8.19 3.24 -6.14
CA LEU A 109 -8.44 3.16 -4.70
C LEU A 109 -9.93 3.25 -4.38
N PHE A 110 -10.70 4.06 -5.12
CA PHE A 110 -12.15 4.12 -4.97
C PHE A 110 -12.83 2.78 -5.30
N VAL A 111 -12.43 2.13 -6.40
CA VAL A 111 -12.95 0.81 -6.78
C VAL A 111 -12.58 -0.24 -5.74
N ILE A 112 -11.31 -0.27 -5.31
CA ILE A 112 -10.83 -1.20 -4.27
C ILE A 112 -11.62 -1.00 -2.97
N TRP A 113 -11.80 0.25 -2.54
CA TRP A 113 -12.56 0.58 -1.35
C TRP A 113 -14.02 0.13 -1.44
N SER A 114 -14.65 0.42 -2.58
CA SER A 114 -16.04 0.03 -2.85
C SER A 114 -16.19 -1.49 -2.81
N MET A 115 -15.26 -2.24 -3.43
CA MET A 115 -15.27 -3.70 -3.38
C MET A 115 -15.09 -4.23 -1.95
N VAL A 116 -14.14 -3.69 -1.20
CA VAL A 116 -13.89 -4.10 0.19
C VAL A 116 -15.13 -3.87 1.06
N ARG A 117 -15.80 -2.71 0.89
CA ARG A 117 -17.04 -2.39 1.60
C ARG A 117 -18.21 -3.29 1.19
N LEU A 118 -18.43 -3.48 -0.11
CA LEU A 118 -19.53 -4.30 -0.63
C LEU A 118 -19.41 -5.76 -0.19
N LEU A 119 -18.18 -6.27 -0.12
CA LEU A 119 -17.92 -7.64 0.28
C LEU A 119 -17.86 -7.81 1.80
N GLY A 120 -17.93 -6.73 2.58
CA GLY A 120 -17.77 -6.78 4.04
C GLY A 120 -16.42 -7.36 4.47
N LEU A 121 -15.35 -7.09 3.70
CA LEU A 121 -14.04 -7.63 4.00
C LEU A 121 -13.36 -6.81 5.10
N HIS A 122 -13.04 -7.50 6.20
CA HIS A 122 -12.24 -6.93 7.26
C HIS A 122 -10.75 -7.10 6.93
N LEU A 123 -10.17 -6.10 6.28
CA LEU A 123 -8.73 -6.03 6.03
C LEU A 123 -8.06 -5.17 7.10
N THR A 124 -6.88 -5.60 7.56
CA THR A 124 -6.03 -4.74 8.37
C THR A 124 -5.52 -3.57 7.52
N TRP A 125 -5.37 -2.39 8.12
CA TRP A 125 -4.89 -1.20 7.41
C TRP A 125 -3.57 -1.42 6.65
N PRO A 126 -2.55 -2.12 7.21
CA PRO A 126 -1.34 -2.43 6.46
C PRO A 126 -1.58 -3.31 5.23
N ALA A 127 -2.51 -4.28 5.31
CA ALA A 127 -2.82 -5.16 4.19
C ALA A 127 -3.59 -4.43 3.09
N ALA A 128 -4.56 -3.60 3.47
CA ALA A 128 -5.29 -2.74 2.53
C ALA A 128 -4.33 -1.75 1.84
N GLY A 129 -3.43 -1.14 2.60
CA GLY A 129 -2.37 -0.28 2.06
C GLY A 129 -1.44 -1.01 1.11
N ALA A 130 -0.92 -2.19 1.49
CA ALA A 130 -0.07 -3.00 0.62
C ALA A 130 -0.77 -3.37 -0.69
N PHE A 131 -2.04 -3.78 -0.62
CA PHE A 131 -2.84 -4.08 -1.80
C PHE A 131 -3.07 -2.86 -2.69
N GLY A 132 -3.50 -1.73 -2.11
CA GLY A 132 -3.68 -0.48 -2.84
C GLY A 132 -2.40 -0.02 -3.55
N GLY A 133 -1.27 -0.02 -2.83
CA GLY A 133 0.03 0.34 -3.42
C GLY A 133 0.47 -0.61 -4.53
N SER A 134 0.22 -1.91 -4.38
CA SER A 134 0.52 -2.89 -5.43
C SER A 134 -0.35 -2.73 -6.68
N ALA A 135 -1.63 -2.38 -6.50
CA ALA A 135 -2.59 -2.20 -7.58
C ALA A 135 -2.29 -0.92 -8.36
N VAL A 136 -1.94 0.16 -7.66
CA VAL A 136 -1.48 1.41 -8.27
C VAL A 136 -0.22 1.17 -9.09
N ALA A 137 0.80 0.54 -8.50
CA ALA A 137 2.06 0.26 -9.19
C ALA A 137 1.83 -0.63 -10.42
N PHE A 138 0.95 -1.64 -10.31
CA PHE A 138 0.58 -2.48 -11.44
C PHE A 138 -0.16 -1.71 -12.53
N ALA A 139 -1.19 -0.93 -12.19
CA ALA A 139 -1.94 -0.13 -13.17
C ALA A 139 -1.02 0.85 -13.92
N TYR A 140 -0.03 1.38 -13.22
CA TYR A 140 0.99 2.26 -13.77
C TYR A 140 1.96 1.53 -14.73
N PHE A 141 2.48 0.35 -14.36
CA PHE A 141 3.44 -0.40 -15.18
C PHE A 141 2.82 -1.33 -16.24
N ALA A 142 1.57 -1.73 -16.08
CA ALA A 142 0.90 -2.71 -16.95
C ALA A 142 0.96 -2.35 -18.44
N PRO A 143 0.74 -1.08 -18.87
CA PRO A 143 0.86 -0.71 -20.28
C PRO A 143 2.28 -0.93 -20.84
N ILE A 144 3.31 -0.60 -20.06
CA ILE A 144 4.71 -0.76 -20.46
C ILE A 144 5.05 -2.25 -20.59
N CYS A 145 4.65 -3.07 -19.61
CA CYS A 145 4.86 -4.50 -19.66
C CYS A 145 4.09 -5.15 -20.82
N TYR A 146 2.89 -4.67 -21.10
CA TYR A 146 2.07 -5.14 -22.20
C TYR A 146 2.74 -4.90 -23.54
N LEU A 147 3.21 -3.67 -23.79
CA LEU A 147 3.95 -3.32 -25.01
C LEU A 147 5.22 -4.16 -25.13
N GLY A 148 6.00 -4.28 -24.04
CA GLY A 148 7.22 -5.10 -24.04
C GLY A 148 6.96 -6.58 -24.29
N LEU A 149 5.86 -7.14 -23.79
CA LEU A 149 5.47 -8.53 -24.07
C LEU A 149 4.94 -8.73 -25.50
N GLN A 150 4.27 -7.72 -26.07
CA GLN A 150 3.88 -7.75 -27.48
C GLN A 150 5.10 -7.71 -28.40
N ASP A 151 6.06 -6.84 -28.11
CA ASP A 151 7.32 -6.77 -28.84
C ASP A 151 8.11 -8.07 -28.70
N LEU A 152 8.16 -8.66 -27.51
CA LEU A 152 8.78 -9.97 -27.27
C LEU A 152 8.12 -11.08 -28.10
N HIS A 153 6.79 -11.11 -28.15
CA HIS A 153 6.05 -12.11 -28.93
C HIS A 153 6.37 -11.99 -30.43
N TRP A 154 6.51 -10.75 -30.93
CA TRP A 154 6.91 -10.49 -32.31
C TRP A 154 8.37 -10.87 -32.57
N GLN A 155 9.26 -10.56 -31.64
CA GLN A 155 10.69 -10.80 -31.76
C GLN A 155 11.10 -12.28 -31.57
N LEU A 156 10.34 -13.08 -30.79
CA LEU A 156 10.58 -14.53 -30.68
C LEU A 156 10.42 -15.27 -32.02
N GLY A 157 9.79 -14.66 -33.01
CA GLY A 157 9.78 -15.16 -34.40
C GLY A 157 11.11 -15.00 -35.13
N GLY A 158 12.09 -14.27 -34.55
CA GLY A 158 13.43 -14.05 -35.09
C GLY A 158 14.54 -14.45 -34.09
N MET A 159 15.78 -14.56 -34.57
CA MET A 159 16.95 -14.83 -33.70
C MET A 159 17.33 -13.58 -32.90
N VAL A 160 16.70 -13.37 -31.74
CA VAL A 160 17.06 -12.30 -30.79
C VAL A 160 18.45 -12.59 -30.21
N GLN A 161 19.33 -11.57 -30.18
CA GLN A 161 20.63 -11.72 -29.55
C GLN A 161 20.46 -11.91 -28.03
N PRO A 162 21.25 -12.79 -27.39
CA PRO A 162 21.09 -13.13 -25.98
C PRO A 162 21.20 -11.92 -25.03
N VAL A 163 21.95 -10.87 -25.42
CA VAL A 163 22.10 -9.63 -24.63
C VAL A 163 20.81 -8.80 -24.61
N GLU A 164 20.13 -8.69 -25.75
CA GLU A 164 18.85 -7.99 -25.87
C GLU A 164 17.76 -8.72 -25.08
N PHE A 165 17.77 -10.05 -25.15
CA PHE A 165 16.86 -10.88 -24.35
C PHE A 165 17.07 -10.67 -22.84
N VAL A 166 18.33 -10.62 -22.38
CA VAL A 166 18.63 -10.37 -20.96
C VAL A 166 18.22 -8.97 -20.52
N MET A 167 18.52 -7.93 -21.30
CA MET A 167 18.06 -6.56 -20.98
C MET A 167 16.53 -6.49 -20.94
N LEU A 168 15.86 -7.12 -21.89
CA LEU A 168 14.41 -7.17 -21.94
C LEU A 168 13.83 -7.92 -20.74
N VAL A 169 14.39 -9.07 -20.35
CA VAL A 169 13.96 -9.80 -19.15
C VAL A 169 14.16 -8.96 -17.89
N VAL A 170 15.31 -8.29 -17.75
CA VAL A 170 15.58 -7.43 -16.59
C VAL A 170 14.60 -6.24 -16.54
N VAL A 171 14.37 -5.57 -17.67
CA VAL A 171 13.53 -4.37 -17.73
C VAL A 171 12.04 -4.70 -17.64
N VAL A 172 11.58 -5.74 -18.35
CA VAL A 172 10.16 -6.12 -18.45
C VAL A 172 9.71 -6.99 -17.28
N ALA A 173 10.58 -7.82 -16.71
CA ALA A 173 10.21 -8.67 -15.57
C ALA A 173 10.61 -8.05 -14.22
N ILE A 174 11.87 -7.65 -14.03
CA ILE A 174 12.35 -7.24 -12.70
C ILE A 174 11.86 -5.84 -12.33
N GLY A 175 11.87 -4.89 -13.27
CA GLY A 175 11.44 -3.52 -13.06
C GLY A 175 10.02 -3.41 -12.45
N PRO A 176 9.00 -4.05 -13.05
CA PRO A 176 7.62 -4.04 -12.55
C PRO A 176 7.46 -4.78 -11.22
N LEU A 177 8.15 -5.90 -11.01
CA LEU A 177 8.11 -6.63 -9.74
C LEU A 177 8.65 -5.77 -8.60
N LEU A 178 9.77 -5.06 -8.85
CA LEU A 178 10.35 -4.12 -7.91
C LEU A 178 9.40 -2.93 -7.64
N ALA A 179 8.77 -2.39 -8.68
CA ALA A 179 7.80 -1.30 -8.54
C ALA A 179 6.61 -1.70 -7.67
N VAL A 180 6.05 -2.88 -7.93
CA VAL A 180 4.95 -3.46 -7.14
C VAL A 180 5.39 -3.65 -5.68
N PHE A 181 6.61 -4.14 -5.45
CA PHE A 181 7.12 -4.31 -4.08
C PHE A 181 7.29 -2.97 -3.36
N VAL A 182 7.90 -1.97 -4.01
CA VAL A 182 8.07 -0.62 -3.45
C VAL A 182 6.71 0.02 -3.16
N GLY A 183 5.75 -0.10 -4.08
CA GLY A 183 4.37 0.36 -3.90
C GLY A 183 3.68 -0.32 -2.72
N GLN A 184 3.85 -1.65 -2.55
CA GLN A 184 3.35 -2.37 -1.38
C GLN A 184 3.94 -1.84 -0.07
N VAL A 185 5.25 -1.60 -0.03
CA VAL A 185 5.94 -1.07 1.16
C VAL A 185 5.41 0.33 1.48
N GLY A 186 5.27 1.20 0.48
CA GLY A 186 4.72 2.55 0.66
C GLY A 186 3.28 2.56 1.18
N GLY A 187 2.41 1.79 0.55
CA GLY A 187 1.03 1.65 0.98
C GLY A 187 0.91 1.00 2.36
N ALA A 188 1.68 -0.06 2.64
CA ALA A 188 1.74 -0.68 3.96
C ALA A 188 2.26 0.27 5.03
N TYR A 189 3.23 1.13 4.69
CA TYR A 189 3.76 2.15 5.60
C TYR A 189 2.67 3.13 6.04
N GLY A 190 1.86 3.62 5.09
CA GLY A 190 0.67 4.44 5.40
C GLY A 190 -0.38 3.69 6.21
N GLY A 191 -0.59 2.40 5.93
CA GLY A 191 -1.52 1.54 6.69
C GLY A 191 -1.09 1.29 8.14
N VAL A 192 0.19 0.95 8.36
CA VAL A 192 0.79 0.88 9.72
C VAL A 192 0.63 2.26 10.38
N GLY A 193 0.83 3.33 9.60
CA GLY A 193 0.50 4.73 9.87
C GLY A 193 -0.67 4.90 10.83
N ILE A 194 -1.81 4.54 10.28
CA ILE A 194 -3.15 4.65 10.85
C ILE A 194 -3.33 3.68 12.03
N GLU A 195 -2.77 2.46 11.93
CA GLU A 195 -2.83 1.45 12.99
C GLU A 195 -2.26 2.01 14.31
N GLN A 196 -1.03 2.55 14.28
CA GLN A 196 -0.40 3.15 15.48
C GLN A 196 -1.13 4.40 15.99
N GLN A 197 -1.68 5.22 15.08
CA GLN A 197 -2.43 6.42 15.48
C GLN A 197 -3.72 6.03 16.22
N ARG A 198 -4.44 5.01 15.74
CA ARG A 198 -5.64 4.50 16.42
C ARG A 198 -5.32 3.90 17.79
N GLU A 199 -4.24 3.13 17.87
CA GLU A 199 -3.74 2.57 19.13
C GLU A 199 -3.43 3.69 20.15
N SER A 200 -2.77 4.77 19.71
CA SER A 200 -2.46 5.92 20.58
C SER A 200 -3.71 6.69 21.06
N LEU A 201 -4.81 6.61 20.32
CA LEU A 201 -6.09 7.23 20.69
C LEU A 201 -6.95 6.32 21.57
N GLY A 202 -6.46 5.14 21.96
CA GLY A 202 -7.25 4.14 22.69
C GLY A 202 -8.44 3.61 21.89
N LEU A 203 -8.49 3.89 20.58
CA LEU A 203 -9.52 3.36 19.71
C LEU A 203 -9.22 1.87 19.51
N PRO A 204 -10.24 1.00 19.52
CA PRO A 204 -10.03 -0.41 19.19
C PRO A 204 -9.32 -0.46 17.84
N GLY A 205 -8.10 -1.00 17.84
CA GLY A 205 -7.36 -1.30 16.61
C GLY A 205 -8.31 -2.07 15.70
N ALA A 206 -8.29 -1.76 14.39
CA ALA A 206 -9.12 -2.48 13.43
C ALA A 206 -8.96 -3.98 13.73
N VAL A 207 -10.08 -4.61 14.15
CA VAL A 207 -10.10 -5.91 14.83
C VAL A 207 -9.00 -6.79 14.25
N GLN A 208 -7.96 -7.03 15.05
CA GLN A 208 -6.87 -7.93 14.68
C GLN A 208 -7.49 -9.33 14.57
N TYR A 209 -8.11 -9.63 13.44
CA TYR A 209 -8.33 -11.01 13.04
C TYR A 209 -6.95 -11.55 12.70
N GLU A 210 -6.25 -12.01 13.73
CA GLU A 210 -4.97 -12.67 13.60
C GLU A 210 -5.10 -13.84 12.62
N GLY A 211 -4.52 -13.65 11.43
CA GLY A 211 -4.05 -14.73 10.59
C GLY A 211 -5.07 -15.50 9.75
N ARG A 212 -6.39 -15.32 9.90
CA ARG A 212 -7.38 -15.99 9.02
C ARG A 212 -8.39 -14.98 8.49
N MET A 213 -8.23 -14.60 7.22
CA MET A 213 -9.35 -14.04 6.46
C MET A 213 -10.39 -15.15 6.32
N ALA A 214 -11.38 -15.17 7.22
CA ALA A 214 -12.52 -16.05 7.10
C ALA A 214 -13.47 -15.43 6.07
N PHE A 215 -13.32 -15.84 4.81
CA PHE A 215 -14.30 -15.50 3.80
C PHE A 215 -15.50 -16.42 3.96
N SER A 216 -16.70 -15.84 4.03
CA SER A 216 -17.91 -16.62 3.79
C SER A 216 -17.85 -17.19 2.37
N ILE A 217 -18.33 -18.43 2.17
CA ILE A 217 -18.48 -19.02 0.83
C ILE A 217 -19.24 -18.05 -0.09
N ARG A 218 -20.23 -17.31 0.44
CA ARG A 218 -20.99 -16.29 -0.31
C ARG A 218 -20.12 -15.11 -0.77
N GLN A 219 -19.19 -14.65 0.07
CA GLN A 219 -18.25 -13.58 -0.28
C GLN A 219 -17.26 -14.05 -1.35
N LEU A 220 -16.75 -15.27 -1.24
CA LEU A 220 -15.85 -15.86 -2.23
C LEU A 220 -16.54 -16.03 -3.58
N LEU A 221 -17.78 -16.55 -3.58
CA LEU A 221 -18.55 -16.77 -4.79
C LEU A 221 -18.98 -15.44 -5.43
N GLY A 222 -19.40 -14.47 -4.62
CA GLY A 222 -19.70 -13.10 -5.08
C GLY A 222 -18.47 -12.41 -5.69
N LEU A 223 -17.31 -12.46 -5.03
CA LEU A 223 -16.06 -11.93 -5.56
C LEU A 223 -15.68 -12.62 -6.88
N THR A 224 -15.76 -13.95 -6.93
CA THR A 224 -15.47 -14.71 -8.15
C THR A 224 -16.39 -14.28 -9.29
N VAL A 225 -17.70 -14.16 -9.05
CA VAL A 225 -18.66 -13.72 -10.08
C VAL A 225 -18.34 -12.31 -10.57
N VAL A 226 -18.09 -11.35 -9.66
CA VAL A 226 -17.77 -9.97 -10.04
C VAL A 226 -16.46 -9.90 -10.83
N VAL A 227 -15.43 -10.63 -10.40
CA VAL A 227 -14.15 -10.71 -11.10
C VAL A 227 -14.32 -11.38 -12.46
N SER A 228 -15.07 -12.48 -12.55
CA SER A 228 -15.33 -13.16 -13.83
C SER A 228 -16.12 -12.28 -14.79
N LEU A 229 -17.14 -11.55 -14.33
CA LEU A 229 -17.89 -10.59 -15.15
C LEU A 229 -17.01 -9.45 -15.63
N LEU A 230 -16.16 -8.90 -14.76
CA LEU A 230 -15.22 -7.85 -15.13
C LEU A 230 -14.21 -8.34 -16.18
N LEU A 231 -13.64 -9.53 -15.97
CA LEU A 231 -12.74 -10.16 -16.94
C LEU A 231 -13.46 -10.49 -18.26
N ALA A 232 -14.71 -10.93 -18.22
CA ALA A 232 -15.50 -11.16 -19.42
C ALA A 232 -15.77 -9.86 -20.19
N ALA A 233 -16.15 -8.78 -19.50
CA ALA A 233 -16.38 -7.46 -20.09
C ALA A 233 -15.09 -6.89 -20.71
N LEU A 234 -13.96 -6.97 -20.00
CA LEU A 234 -12.66 -6.55 -20.52
C LEU A 234 -12.21 -7.39 -21.73
N ARG A 235 -12.54 -8.69 -21.76
CA ARG A 235 -12.29 -9.55 -22.92
C ARG A 235 -13.17 -9.19 -24.11
N LEU A 236 -14.45 -8.93 -23.88
CA LEU A 236 -15.40 -8.48 -24.92
C LEU A 236 -14.99 -7.13 -25.51
N ALA A 237 -14.40 -6.25 -24.70
CA ALA A 237 -13.84 -4.97 -25.14
C ALA A 237 -12.50 -5.10 -25.90
N GLY A 238 -11.96 -6.32 -26.05
CA GLY A 238 -10.66 -6.55 -26.69
C GLY A 238 -9.46 -6.09 -25.86
N LEU A 239 -9.66 -5.73 -24.59
CA LEU A 239 -8.60 -5.23 -23.69
C LEU A 239 -7.84 -6.37 -22.99
N LEU A 240 -8.42 -7.58 -22.95
CA LEU A 240 -7.79 -8.79 -22.40
C LEU A 240 -7.31 -9.71 -23.52
N ASN A 241 -5.99 -9.87 -23.62
CA ASN A 241 -5.33 -10.92 -24.39
C ASN A 241 -4.54 -11.85 -23.46
N SER A 242 -3.89 -12.87 -24.02
CA SER A 242 -3.08 -13.83 -23.25
C SER A 242 -1.95 -13.16 -22.46
N ALA A 243 -1.33 -12.11 -23.00
CA ALA A 243 -0.30 -11.34 -22.32
C ALA A 243 -0.85 -10.60 -21.10
N THR A 244 -2.02 -9.95 -21.20
CA THR A 244 -2.66 -9.30 -20.04
C THR A 244 -3.06 -10.31 -18.97
N PHE A 245 -3.57 -11.49 -19.33
CA PHE A 245 -3.83 -12.56 -18.36
C PHE A 245 -2.57 -13.03 -17.64
N PHE A 246 -1.48 -13.22 -18.39
CA PHE A 246 -0.18 -13.60 -17.82
C PHE A 246 0.33 -12.52 -16.85
N LEU A 247 0.27 -11.25 -17.25
CA LEU A 247 0.69 -10.12 -16.40
C LEU A 247 -0.12 -10.04 -15.10
N VAL A 248 -1.46 -10.15 -15.18
CA VAL A 248 -2.32 -10.14 -13.99
C VAL A 248 -2.02 -11.35 -13.10
N GLY A 249 -1.81 -12.53 -13.69
CA GLY A 249 -1.44 -13.75 -12.96
C GLY A 249 -0.11 -13.60 -12.21
N CYS A 250 0.94 -13.15 -12.90
CA CYS A 250 2.25 -12.86 -12.30
C CYS A 250 2.16 -11.80 -11.20
N TRP A 251 1.39 -10.74 -11.43
CA TRP A 251 1.16 -9.71 -10.42
C TRP A 251 0.46 -10.26 -9.17
N LEU A 252 -0.60 -11.06 -9.33
CA LEU A 252 -1.30 -11.67 -8.20
C LEU A 252 -0.39 -12.59 -7.39
N VAL A 253 0.37 -13.45 -8.06
CA VAL A 253 1.32 -14.36 -7.41
C VAL A 253 2.39 -13.54 -6.65
N TRP A 254 2.98 -12.55 -7.32
CA TRP A 254 3.98 -11.69 -6.70
C TRP A 254 3.40 -10.94 -5.50
N HIS A 255 2.19 -10.37 -5.64
CA HIS A 255 1.50 -9.69 -4.55
C HIS A 255 1.37 -10.58 -3.33
N VAL A 256 0.88 -11.81 -3.49
CA VAL A 256 0.68 -12.74 -2.38
C VAL A 256 2.00 -13.10 -1.71
N VAL A 257 3.05 -13.39 -2.49
CA VAL A 257 4.38 -13.77 -1.98
C VAL A 257 5.04 -12.62 -1.24
N SER A 258 5.02 -11.41 -1.81
CA SER A 258 5.79 -10.28 -1.30
C SER A 258 5.07 -9.49 -0.21
N ARG A 259 3.74 -9.60 -0.09
CA ARG A 259 2.93 -8.82 0.87
C ARG A 259 3.43 -8.92 2.30
N ARG A 260 3.76 -10.13 2.78
CA ARG A 260 4.24 -10.34 4.16
C ARG A 260 5.56 -9.61 4.42
N LEU A 261 6.49 -9.70 3.46
CA LEU A 261 7.78 -9.03 3.52
C LEU A 261 7.61 -7.51 3.48
N ALA A 262 6.74 -7.00 2.60
CA ALA A 262 6.47 -5.58 2.47
C ALA A 262 5.91 -4.99 3.78
N ILE A 263 4.94 -5.67 4.41
CA ILE A 263 4.37 -5.24 5.70
C ILE A 263 5.43 -5.32 6.81
N ALA A 264 6.23 -6.38 6.85
CA ALA A 264 7.31 -6.50 7.83
C ALA A 264 8.34 -5.37 7.70
N LEU A 265 8.72 -5.03 6.46
CA LEU A 265 9.63 -3.93 6.17
C LEU A 265 9.02 -2.58 6.55
N ALA A 266 7.75 -2.32 6.18
CA ALA A 266 7.03 -1.11 6.56
C ALA A 266 6.99 -0.91 8.08
N ARG A 267 6.73 -1.99 8.84
CA ARG A 267 6.78 -1.97 10.32
C ARG A 267 8.18 -1.65 10.83
N ARG A 268 9.23 -2.25 10.26
CA ARG A 268 10.63 -1.95 10.64
C ARG A 268 11.01 -0.49 10.36
N LEU A 269 10.71 0.01 9.17
CA LEU A 269 10.96 1.41 8.78
C LEU A 269 10.27 2.39 9.71
N ARG A 270 9.08 2.06 10.21
CA ARG A 270 8.34 2.91 11.14
C ARG A 270 8.83 2.80 12.58
N ARG A 271 9.22 1.60 13.05
CA ARG A 271 9.85 1.40 14.37
C ARG A 271 11.15 2.19 14.51
N ASN A 272 11.91 2.30 13.42
CA ASN A 272 13.19 2.99 13.39
C ASN A 272 13.06 4.52 13.23
N ARG A 273 11.86 5.09 13.16
CA ARG A 273 11.71 6.54 13.31
C ARG A 273 11.79 6.86 14.80
N PRO A 274 12.92 7.41 15.30
CA PRO A 274 13.02 7.83 16.69
C PRO A 274 11.84 8.75 16.99
N GLY A 275 11.20 8.49 18.13
CA GLY A 275 9.88 8.99 18.45
C GLY A 275 9.71 10.47 18.08
N ARG A 276 8.59 10.76 17.41
CA ARG A 276 7.96 12.08 17.37
C ARG A 276 7.50 12.52 18.78
N GLY A 277 8.24 12.17 19.83
CA GLY A 277 8.10 12.65 21.20
C GLY A 277 8.62 14.08 21.40
N LEU A 278 8.79 14.85 20.31
CA LEU A 278 9.22 16.25 20.32
C LEU A 278 8.25 17.19 19.61
N LEU A 279 7.01 16.74 19.38
CA LEU A 279 5.88 17.62 19.06
C LEU A 279 4.76 17.49 20.10
N THR A 280 5.08 17.05 21.31
CA THR A 280 4.47 17.68 22.48
C THR A 280 4.90 19.14 22.43
N MET A 281 4.03 20.00 21.86
CA MET A 281 4.12 21.43 22.12
C MET A 281 4.31 21.58 23.64
N PRO A 282 5.24 22.44 24.11
CA PRO A 282 5.26 22.79 25.52
C PRO A 282 3.83 23.17 25.88
N ALA A 283 3.24 22.44 26.82
CA ALA A 283 1.92 22.77 27.35
C ALA A 283 1.96 24.27 27.60
N THR A 284 1.10 25.02 26.93
CA THR A 284 0.92 26.44 27.20
C THR A 284 0.76 26.50 28.72
N PRO A 285 1.69 27.13 29.48
CA PRO A 285 1.51 27.21 30.90
C PRO A 285 0.15 27.86 31.09
N THR A 286 -0.78 27.14 31.70
CA THR A 286 -2.08 27.67 32.13
C THR A 286 -1.77 28.80 33.08
N SER A 287 -1.61 30.00 32.52
CA SER A 287 -1.45 31.22 33.25
C SER A 287 -2.75 31.47 33.99
N GLY A 288 -2.66 31.48 35.32
CA GLY A 288 -3.64 32.09 36.20
C GLY A 288 -4.80 31.18 36.57
N ALA A 289 -4.72 30.61 37.77
CA ALA A 289 -5.93 30.38 38.54
C ALA A 289 -6.70 31.72 38.66
N PRO A 290 -8.04 31.72 38.59
CA PRO A 290 -8.83 32.92 38.77
C PRO A 290 -8.55 33.49 40.17
N GLU A 291 -8.12 34.75 40.24
CA GLU A 291 -8.02 35.48 41.51
C GLU A 291 -9.40 35.43 42.21
N PRO A 292 -9.47 35.08 43.50
CA PRO A 292 -10.71 35.13 44.23
C PRO A 292 -11.22 36.57 44.31
N PRO A 293 -12.55 36.78 44.32
CA PRO A 293 -13.13 38.11 44.41
C PRO A 293 -12.67 38.79 45.69
N VAL A 294 -12.04 39.94 45.53
CA VAL A 294 -11.73 40.86 46.63
C VAL A 294 -13.06 41.25 47.28
N ALA A 295 -13.28 40.76 48.49
CA ALA A 295 -14.37 41.22 49.33
C ALA A 295 -14.11 42.68 49.72
N GLY A 296 -14.70 43.60 48.95
CA GLY A 296 -14.79 45.01 49.32
C GLY A 296 -15.74 45.14 50.51
N GLY A 297 -15.17 45.37 51.69
CA GLY A 297 -15.88 45.84 52.87
C GLY A 297 -15.93 47.36 52.91
N SER A 298 -17.04 47.85 53.50
CA SER A 298 -17.39 49.21 53.97
C SER A 298 -17.47 50.34 52.94
#